data_AF-A0A956PK70-F1
#
_entry.id   AF-A0A956PK70-F1
#
_cell.length_a   1.000
_cell.length_b   1.000
_cell.length_c   1.000
_cell.angle_alpha   90.00
_cell.angle_beta   90.00
_cell.angle_gamma   90.00
#
_symmetry.space_group_name_H-M   'P 1'
#
loop_
_entity.id
_entity.type
_entity.pdbx_description
1 polymer ?
#
loop_
_entity_poly.entity_id
_entity_poly.type
_entity_poly.pdbx_seq_one_letter_code
_entity_poly.pdbx_strand_id
1 'polypeptide(L)'
;MKEILEQVSHKVEDDMQAVESDGHADIAHTLAPSRIARSCPACSKSMDNFKFEETGVWVDACPDNHGIWLDRGELRLLAQRTQSQPEYDAGEVMDAVSDLILGSL
;
A
#
# COMPACT_ATOMS: atom_id res chain seq x y z
N MET A 1 9.34 -32.07 -1.48
CA MET A 1 8.59 -31.11 -0.63
C MET A 1 9.49 -30.10 0.07
N LYS A 2 10.54 -30.52 0.80
CA LYS A 2 11.49 -29.57 1.42
C LYS A 2 12.17 -28.63 0.41
N GLU A 3 12.49 -29.17 -0.77
CA GLU A 3 13.16 -28.46 -1.87
C GLU A 3 12.31 -27.37 -2.54
N ILE A 4 10.97 -27.48 -2.49
CA ILE A 4 10.05 -26.45 -3.03
C ILE A 4 9.85 -25.33 -2.00
N LEU A 5 9.77 -25.69 -0.71
CA LEU A 5 9.63 -24.70 0.36
C LEU A 5 10.88 -23.82 0.50
N GLU A 6 12.07 -24.41 0.30
CA GLU A 6 13.34 -23.68 0.32
C GLU A 6 13.52 -22.77 -0.91
N GLN A 7 13.00 -23.18 -2.07
CA GLN A 7 12.95 -22.33 -3.26
C GLN A 7 11.96 -21.17 -3.13
N VAL A 8 10.83 -21.39 -2.44
CA VAL A 8 9.83 -20.34 -2.17
C VAL A 8 10.37 -19.34 -1.15
N SER A 9 11.09 -19.76 -0.11
CA SER A 9 11.69 -18.84 0.88
C SER A 9 12.79 -17.97 0.25
N HIS A 10 13.65 -18.55 -0.58
CA HIS A 10 14.67 -17.76 -1.29
C HIS A 10 14.06 -16.77 -2.29
N LYS A 11 12.94 -17.14 -2.94
CA LYS A 11 12.25 -16.24 -3.87
C LYS A 11 11.60 -15.04 -3.17
N VAL A 12 11.07 -15.23 -1.96
CA VAL A 12 10.48 -14.14 -1.15
C VAL A 12 11.57 -13.16 -0.67
N GLU A 13 12.78 -13.65 -0.37
CA GLU A 13 13.92 -12.81 0.03
C GLU A 13 14.55 -12.07 -1.17
N ASP A 14 14.69 -12.74 -2.33
CA ASP A 14 15.22 -12.15 -3.57
C ASP A 14 14.30 -11.07 -4.15
N ASP A 15 12.98 -11.26 -4.10
CA ASP A 15 12.00 -10.25 -4.54
C ASP A 15 11.97 -9.02 -3.61
N MET A 16 12.40 -9.19 -2.34
CA MET A 16 12.52 -8.08 -1.38
C MET A 16 13.83 -7.28 -1.53
N GLN A 17 14.87 -7.87 -2.13
CA GLN A 17 16.11 -7.16 -2.48
C GLN A 17 16.11 -6.54 -3.88
N ALA A 18 15.20 -6.96 -4.75
CA ALA A 18 14.96 -6.30 -6.05
C ALA A 18 14.32 -4.90 -5.92
N VAL A 19 13.95 -4.47 -4.71
CA VAL A 19 13.35 -3.14 -4.46
C VAL A 19 14.41 -2.03 -4.34
N GLU A 20 15.70 -2.35 -4.33
CA GLU A 20 16.76 -1.36 -4.02
C GLU A 20 17.63 -0.89 -5.20
N SER A 21 17.43 -1.40 -6.43
CA SER A 21 18.34 -1.07 -7.56
C SER A 21 17.75 -0.25 -8.71
N ASP A 22 16.48 0.11 -8.67
CA ASP A 22 15.89 1.08 -9.61
C ASP A 22 15.59 2.40 -8.88
N GLY A 23 16.66 3.17 -8.62
CA GLY A 23 16.62 4.60 -8.29
C GLY A 23 15.49 5.02 -7.34
N HIS A 24 15.70 4.86 -6.03
CA HIS A 24 14.94 5.44 -4.92
C HIS A 24 14.05 6.63 -5.32
N ALA A 25 12.83 6.34 -5.77
CA ALA A 25 11.82 7.35 -5.95
C ALA A 25 11.50 7.91 -4.57
N ASP A 26 11.93 9.15 -4.35
CA ASP A 26 11.79 10.01 -3.19
C ASP A 26 10.58 9.70 -2.29
N ILE A 27 10.77 8.88 -1.24
CA ILE A 27 9.81 8.78 -0.12
C ILE A 27 9.64 10.16 0.55
N ALA A 28 10.61 11.07 0.36
CA ALA A 28 10.55 12.44 0.83
C ALA A 28 9.32 13.20 0.31
N HIS A 29 8.88 12.95 -0.92
CA HIS A 29 7.69 13.58 -1.50
C HIS A 29 6.37 12.97 -1.01
N THR A 30 6.41 11.83 -0.31
CA THR A 30 5.21 11.19 0.22
C THR A 30 4.87 11.65 1.64
N LEU A 31 5.86 12.02 2.46
CA LEU A 31 5.68 12.46 3.86
C LEU A 31 5.79 13.98 4.04
N ALA A 32 5.99 14.71 2.95
CA ALA A 32 5.99 16.18 2.89
C ALA A 32 5.29 16.64 1.60
N PRO A 33 4.84 17.91 1.50
CA PRO A 33 4.27 18.42 0.27
C PRO A 33 5.19 18.24 -0.93
N SER A 34 4.61 17.90 -2.08
CA SER A 34 5.32 17.88 -3.36
C SER A 34 5.91 19.27 -3.65
N ARG A 35 7.18 19.29 -4.06
CA ARG A 35 7.86 20.52 -4.51
C ARG A 35 7.57 20.84 -5.97
N ILE A 36 6.92 19.92 -6.68
CA ILE A 36 6.56 20.05 -8.09
C ILE A 36 5.05 20.19 -8.16
N ALA A 37 4.59 21.36 -8.60
CA ALA A 37 3.16 21.60 -8.84
C ALA A 37 2.69 20.83 -10.07
N ARG A 38 1.81 19.85 -9.88
CA ARG A 38 1.18 19.09 -10.97
C ARG A 38 -0.05 19.85 -11.48
N SER A 39 -0.33 19.79 -12.78
CA SER A 39 -1.55 20.32 -13.38
C SER A 39 -2.62 19.25 -13.49
N CYS A 40 -3.86 19.58 -13.13
CA CYS A 40 -5.01 18.69 -13.32
C CYS A 40 -5.22 18.41 -14.82
N PRO A 41 -5.30 17.14 -15.26
CA PRO A 41 -5.53 16.82 -16.67
C PRO A 41 -6.94 17.19 -17.16
N ALA A 42 -7.92 17.36 -16.26
CA ALA A 42 -9.30 17.71 -16.62
C ALA A 42 -9.52 19.22 -16.80
N CYS A 43 -8.92 20.06 -15.95
CA CYS A 43 -9.13 21.52 -15.97
C CYS A 43 -7.85 22.37 -16.10
N SER A 44 -6.67 21.74 -16.19
CA SER A 44 -5.36 22.36 -16.34
C SER A 44 -4.89 23.29 -15.20
N LYS A 45 -5.68 23.44 -14.13
CA LYS A 45 -5.27 24.20 -12.93
C LYS A 45 -4.18 23.48 -12.16
N SER A 46 -3.34 24.24 -11.45
CA SER A 46 -2.40 23.69 -10.46
C SER A 46 -3.18 22.96 -9.37
N MET A 47 -2.68 21.80 -8.97
CA MET A 47 -3.24 21.03 -7.87
C MET A 47 -2.67 21.50 -6.52
N ASP A 48 -3.45 21.29 -5.47
CA ASP A 48 -3.09 21.62 -4.09
C ASP A 48 -2.54 20.39 -3.37
N ASN A 49 -1.58 20.60 -2.47
CA ASN A 49 -1.07 19.54 -1.61
C ASN A 49 -2.03 19.31 -0.45
N PHE A 50 -2.51 18.08 -0.31
CA PHE A 50 -3.39 17.65 0.76
C PHE A 50 -2.74 16.54 1.57
N LYS A 51 -2.88 16.57 2.90
CA LYS A 51 -2.35 15.55 3.80
C LYS A 51 -3.49 14.68 4.33
N PHE A 52 -3.40 13.37 4.12
CA PHE A 52 -4.23 12.40 4.82
C PHE A 52 -3.70 12.22 6.24
N GLU A 53 -4.38 12.77 7.26
CA GLU A 53 -3.87 12.80 8.63
C GLU A 53 -3.69 11.40 9.24
N GLU A 54 -4.58 10.47 8.93
CA GLU A 54 -4.56 9.09 9.46
C GLU A 54 -3.34 8.31 8.96
N THR A 55 -2.87 8.62 7.76
CA THR A 55 -1.75 7.94 7.13
C THR A 55 -0.49 8.79 7.11
N GLY A 56 -0.57 10.10 7.35
CA GLY A 56 0.54 11.04 7.20
C GLY A 56 1.02 11.25 5.76
N VAL A 57 0.28 10.76 4.76
CA VAL A 57 0.66 10.82 3.34
C VAL A 57 0.17 12.12 2.72
N TRP A 58 1.06 12.83 2.02
CA TRP A 58 0.72 13.97 1.18
C TRP A 58 0.35 13.52 -0.24
N VAL A 59 -0.61 14.20 -0.86
CA VAL A 59 -1.14 13.91 -2.20
C VAL A 59 -1.49 15.19 -2.94
N ASP A 60 -1.57 15.15 -4.26
CA ASP A 60 -2.07 16.27 -5.06
C ASP A 60 -3.58 16.13 -5.32
N ALA A 61 -4.35 17.14 -4.96
CA ALA A 61 -5.79 17.20 -5.18
C ALA A 61 -6.18 18.35 -6.11
N CYS A 62 -7.12 18.11 -7.02
CA CYS A 62 -7.63 19.19 -7.86
C CYS A 62 -8.57 20.11 -7.06
N PRO A 63 -8.38 21.44 -7.08
CA PRO A 63 -9.25 22.38 -6.35
C PRO A 63 -10.69 22.42 -6.88
N ASP A 64 -10.92 21.91 -8.10
CA ASP A 64 -12.25 21.80 -8.71
C ASP A 64 -12.88 20.40 -8.53
N ASN A 65 -12.38 19.58 -7.61
CA ASN A 65 -12.91 18.23 -7.30
C ASN A 65 -12.87 17.22 -8.46
N HIS A 66 -11.94 17.34 -9.42
CA HIS A 66 -11.77 16.35 -10.48
C HIS A 66 -11.05 15.06 -10.03
N GLY A 67 -10.49 15.03 -8.82
CA GLY A 67 -9.85 13.84 -8.27
C GLY A 67 -8.62 14.11 -7.40
N ILE A 68 -7.90 13.02 -7.09
CA ILE A 68 -6.62 12.98 -6.38
C ILE A 68 -5.64 12.20 -7.26
N TRP A 69 -4.41 12.68 -7.33
CA TRP A 69 -3.34 12.09 -8.12
C TRP A 69 -2.24 11.58 -7.21
N LEU A 70 -1.92 10.30 -7.37
CA LEU A 70 -0.96 9.57 -6.56
C LEU A 70 0.20 9.09 -7.42
N ASP A 71 1.43 9.29 -6.94
CA ASP A 71 2.58 8.57 -7.46
C ASP A 71 2.72 7.18 -6.83
N ARG A 72 3.75 6.44 -7.27
CA ARG A 72 3.99 5.07 -6.83
C ARG A 72 4.26 4.98 -5.32
N GLY A 73 4.94 5.97 -4.73
CA GLY A 73 5.26 6.01 -3.30
C GLY A 73 4.03 6.33 -2.45
N GLU A 74 3.25 7.32 -2.87
CA GLU A 74 2.00 7.75 -2.24
C GLU A 74 0.98 6.61 -2.20
N LEU A 75 0.73 5.95 -3.34
CA LEU A 75 -0.20 4.83 -3.43
C LEU A 75 0.22 3.65 -2.54
N ARG A 76 1.51 3.29 -2.54
CA ARG A 76 2.05 2.20 -1.72
C ARG A 76 1.88 2.48 -0.23
N LEU A 77 2.21 3.69 0.23
CA LEU A 77 2.10 4.04 1.64
C LEU A 77 0.64 4.15 2.12
N LEU A 78 -0.26 4.69 1.30
CA LEU A 78 -1.69 4.66 1.57
C LEU A 78 -2.20 3.22 1.70
N ALA A 79 -1.88 2.35 0.73
CA ALA A 79 -2.31 0.96 0.78
C ALA A 79 -1.80 0.23 2.04
N GLN A 80 -0.55 0.47 2.45
CA GLN A 80 0.03 -0.15 3.65
C GLN A 80 -0.61 0.36 4.95
N ARG A 81 -0.86 1.66 5.07
CA ARG A 81 -1.35 2.28 6.31
C ARG A 81 -2.86 2.15 6.48
N THR A 82 -3.61 2.10 5.38
CA THR A 82 -5.06 1.89 5.38
C THR A 82 -5.46 0.42 5.57
N GLN A 83 -4.60 -0.55 5.26
CA GLN A 83 -4.88 -1.99 5.47
C GLN A 83 -4.72 -2.46 6.93
N SER A 84 -4.94 -1.56 7.89
CA SER A 84 -5.01 -1.91 9.31
C SER A 84 -6.39 -2.54 9.61
N GLN A 85 -6.48 -3.86 9.37
CA GLN A 85 -7.52 -4.85 9.74
C GLN A 85 -8.76 -4.99 8.84
N PRO A 86 -9.19 -6.24 8.57
CA PRO A 86 -10.12 -6.89 9.50
C PRO A 86 -9.41 -7.87 10.44
N GLU A 87 -9.78 -7.79 11.72
CA GLU A 87 -9.40 -8.74 12.76
C GLU A 87 -9.98 -10.10 12.39
N TYR A 88 -9.21 -10.90 11.67
CA TYR A 88 -9.48 -12.32 11.53
C TYR A 88 -8.27 -13.05 12.10
N ASP A 89 -8.40 -13.50 13.35
CA ASP A 89 -7.46 -14.44 13.93
C ASP A 89 -7.55 -15.72 13.11
N ALA A 90 -6.52 -15.97 12.30
CA ALA A 90 -6.44 -17.17 11.49
C ALA A 90 -6.56 -18.45 12.34
N GLY A 91 -6.19 -18.39 13.63
CA GLY A 91 -6.45 -19.45 14.60
C GLY A 91 -7.95 -19.63 14.86
N GLU A 92 -8.66 -18.55 15.20
CA GLU A 92 -10.13 -18.59 15.42
C GLU A 92 -10.89 -19.03 14.17
N VAL A 93 -10.46 -18.60 12.98
CA VAL A 93 -11.07 -19.01 11.72
C VAL A 93 -10.82 -20.50 11.45
N MET A 94 -9.62 -21.00 11.70
CA MET A 94 -9.27 -22.41 11.48
C MET A 94 -9.89 -23.34 12.53
N ASP A 95 -10.06 -22.86 13.76
CA ASP A 95 -10.78 -23.55 14.83
C ASP A 95 -12.28 -23.62 14.52
N ALA A 96 -12.89 -22.50 14.12
CA ALA A 96 -14.30 -22.48 13.70
C ALA A 96 -14.55 -23.36 12.46
N VAL A 97 -13.63 -23.36 11.49
CA VAL A 97 -13.70 -24.24 10.31
C VAL A 97 -13.48 -25.71 10.71
N SER A 98 -12.57 -26.01 11.64
CA SER A 98 -12.39 -27.36 12.17
C SER A 98 -13.64 -27.85 12.89
N ASP A 99 -14.27 -27.03 13.72
CA ASP A 99 -15.51 -27.38 14.42
C ASP A 99 -16.68 -27.59 13.45
N LEU A 100 -16.72 -26.87 12.33
CA LEU A 100 -17.72 -27.08 11.28
C LEU A 100 -17.46 -28.34 10.43
N ILE A 101 -16.20 -28.71 10.21
CA ILE A 101 -15.80 -29.87 9.39
C ILE A 101 -15.77 -31.17 10.22
N LEU A 102 -15.46 -31.08 11.52
CA LEU A 102 -15.26 -32.20 12.43
C LEU A 102 -16.37 -32.33 13.50
N GLY A 103 -17.26 -31.33 13.61
CA GLY A 103 -18.38 -31.32 14.57
C GLY A 103 -19.57 -32.18 14.18
N SER A 104 -19.37 -33.50 14.11
CA SER A 104 -20.34 -34.54 14.45
C SER A 104 -19.65 -35.90 14.44
N LEU A 105 -18.98 -36.24 15.55
CA LEU A 105 -18.87 -37.60 16.12
C LEU A 105 -18.22 -37.55 17.51
#